data_AF-A0A4Q6AN80-F1
#
_entry.id   AF-A0A4Q6AN80-F1
#
_cell.length_a   1.000
_cell.length_b   1.000
_cell.length_c   1.000
_cell.angle_alpha   90.00
_cell.angle_beta   90.00
_cell.angle_gamma   90.00
#
_symmetry.space_group_name_H-M   'P 1'
#
loop_
_entity.id
_entity.type
_entity.pdbx_description
1 polymer ?
#
loop_
_entity_poly.entity_id
_entity_poly.type
_entity_poly.pdbx_seq_one_letter_code
_entity_poly.pdbx_strand_id
1 'polypeptide(L)'
;MSDCTYKVNSCREDLNVAIAFKAMGIESDQEIVQMIGPEPAFIPLFIPTLQECKQLGVHTQQQALEYMGTTSCHTKVFQYSGI
;
A
#
# COMPACT_ATOMS: atom_id res chain seq x y z
N MET A 1 23.11 2.12 24.43
CA MET A 1 22.67 1.22 23.34
C MET A 1 21.16 1.29 23.32
N SER A 2 20.63 2.13 22.42
CA SER A 2 19.22 2.50 22.37
C SER A 2 18.44 1.39 21.69
N ASP A 3 17.40 0.94 22.36
CA ASP A 3 16.44 -0.08 21.95
C ASP A 3 15.65 0.39 20.70
N CYS A 4 15.95 -0.20 19.54
CA CYS A 4 15.16 -0.01 18.32
C CYS A 4 14.00 -1.02 18.30
N THR A 5 13.02 -0.84 19.19
CA THR A 5 11.75 -1.54 19.05
C THR A 5 10.98 -0.95 17.86
N TYR A 6 11.17 -1.53 16.68
CA TYR A 6 10.37 -1.21 15.49
C TYR A 6 8.96 -1.75 15.73
N LYS A 7 8.07 -0.86 16.18
CA LYS A 7 6.66 -1.21 16.37
C LYS A 7 6.01 -1.29 15.00
N VAL A 8 5.96 -2.50 14.42
CA VAL A 8 5.14 -2.74 13.22
C VAL A 8 3.68 -2.54 13.62
N ASN A 9 3.10 -1.43 13.20
CA ASN A 9 1.66 -1.27 13.23
C ASN A 9 1.12 -2.34 12.26
N SER A 10 0.70 -3.48 12.81
CA SER A 10 0.21 -4.60 12.02
C SER A 10 -1.14 -4.16 11.43
N CYS A 11 -1.08 -3.48 10.28
CA CYS A 11 -2.24 -3.16 9.46
C CYS A 11 -2.85 -4.50 9.04
N ARG A 12 -3.95 -4.85 9.68
CA ARG A 12 -4.52 -6.20 9.71
C ARG A 12 -5.64 -6.41 8.69
N GLU A 13 -5.79 -5.46 7.77
CA GLU A 13 -6.67 -5.57 6.61
C GLU A 13 -5.84 -5.95 5.40
N ASP A 14 -6.43 -6.75 4.51
CA ASP A 14 -5.88 -7.26 3.26
C ASP A 14 -5.41 -6.10 2.35
N LEU A 15 -4.26 -5.52 2.66
CA LEU A 15 -3.67 -4.43 1.92
C LEU A 15 -3.13 -4.99 0.61
N ASN A 16 -3.58 -4.40 -0.49
CA ASN A 16 -3.08 -4.71 -1.81
C ASN A 16 -1.56 -4.45 -1.85
N VAL A 17 -0.81 -5.51 -2.16
CA VAL A 17 0.65 -5.50 -2.22
C VAL A 17 1.19 -4.43 -3.17
N ALA A 18 0.49 -4.13 -4.28
CA ALA A 18 0.89 -3.07 -5.20
C ALA A 18 0.77 -1.68 -4.57
N ILE A 19 -0.23 -1.43 -3.72
CA ILE A 19 -0.39 -0.16 -2.99
C ILE A 19 0.75 0.00 -1.97
N ALA A 20 1.12 -1.09 -1.28
CA ALA A 20 2.23 -1.06 -0.35
C ALA A 20 3.56 -0.70 -1.04
N PHE A 21 3.83 -1.28 -2.23
CA PHE A 21 5.01 -0.92 -3.02
C PHE A 21 5.00 0.54 -3.46
N LYS A 22 3.85 1.07 -3.89
CA LYS A 22 3.71 2.49 -4.25
C LYS A 22 3.93 3.40 -3.03
N ALA A 23 3.41 3.04 -1.86
CA ALA A 23 3.62 3.80 -0.62
C ALA A 23 5.10 3.82 -0.18
N MET A 24 5.84 2.74 -0.47
CA MET A 24 7.29 2.67 -0.26
C MET A 24 8.10 3.51 -1.27
N GLY A 25 7.43 4.12 -2.27
CA GLY A 25 8.07 4.94 -3.29
C GLY A 25 8.36 4.21 -4.60
N ILE A 26 7.95 2.95 -4.76
CA ILE A 26 8.03 2.24 -6.04
C ILE A 26 6.71 2.40 -6.79
N GLU A 27 6.64 3.46 -7.59
CA GLU A 27 5.43 3.82 -8.32
C GLU A 27 5.27 3.00 -9.62
N SER A 28 6.39 2.60 -10.22
CA SER A 28 6.45 1.89 -11.50
C SER A 28 6.10 0.42 -11.36
N ASP A 29 5.03 -0.02 -12.02
CA ASP A 29 4.59 -1.43 -12.00
C ASP A 29 5.69 -2.38 -12.52
N GLN A 30 6.50 -1.92 -13.49
CA GLN A 30 7.66 -2.65 -13.98
C GLN A 30 8.73 -2.86 -12.89
N GLU A 31 9.01 -1.86 -12.05
CA GLU A 31 9.97 -2.01 -10.96
C GLU A 31 9.44 -2.94 -9.86
N ILE A 32 8.14 -2.91 -9.60
CA ILE A 32 7.50 -3.82 -8.64
C ILE A 32 7.67 -5.27 -9.09
N VAL A 33 7.39 -5.57 -10.38
CA VAL A 33 7.59 -6.91 -10.94
C VAL A 33 9.06 -7.33 -10.90
N GLN A 34 9.97 -6.41 -11.20
CA GLN A 34 11.42 -6.69 -11.16
C GLN A 34 11.93 -6.97 -9.74
N MET A 35 11.35 -6.35 -8.71
CA MET A 35 11.71 -6.61 -7.30
C MET A 35 11.19 -7.95 -6.79
N ILE A 36 10.00 -8.37 -7.21
CA ILE A 36 9.45 -9.69 -6.85
C ILE A 36 10.23 -10.80 -7.55
N GLY A 37 10.67 -10.50 -8.77
CA GLY A 37 11.44 -11.39 -9.63
C GLY A 37 10.68 -11.72 -10.92
N PRO A 38 11.39 -11.90 -12.05
CA PRO A 38 10.78 -12.14 -13.35
C PRO A 38 10.20 -13.56 -13.52
N GLU A 39 9.96 -14.27 -12.42
CA GLU A 39 9.41 -15.63 -12.45
C GLU A 39 8.00 -15.60 -13.07
N PRO A 40 7.78 -16.30 -14.20
CA PRO A 40 6.53 -16.22 -14.94
C PRO A 40 5.33 -16.78 -14.16
N ALA A 41 5.56 -17.53 -13.08
CA ALA A 41 4.53 -18.03 -12.18
C ALA A 41 3.94 -16.93 -11.28
N PHE A 42 4.71 -15.89 -10.93
CA PHE A 42 4.26 -14.82 -10.02
C PHE A 42 3.58 -13.67 -10.76
N ILE A 43 3.97 -13.40 -12.02
CA ILE A 43 3.37 -12.35 -12.86
C ILE A 43 1.83 -12.45 -12.92
N PRO A 44 1.20 -13.60 -13.25
CA PRO A 44 -0.26 -13.68 -13.34
C PRO A 44 -0.96 -13.49 -12.00
N LEU A 45 -0.29 -13.79 -10.87
CA LEU A 45 -0.81 -13.52 -9.53
C LEU A 45 -0.80 -12.02 -9.20
N PHE A 46 0.09 -11.26 -9.85
CA PHE A 46 0.27 -9.83 -9.64
C PHE A 46 -0.57 -8.94 -10.57
N ILE A 47 -1.01 -9.46 -11.72
CA ILE A 47 -1.93 -8.76 -12.62
C ILE A 47 -3.22 -8.27 -11.90
N PRO A 48 -3.94 -9.09 -11.12
CA PRO A 48 -5.15 -8.62 -10.44
C PRO A 48 -4.87 -7.54 -9.40
N THR A 49 -3.74 -7.62 -8.68
CA THR A 49 -3.37 -6.62 -7.67
C THR A 49 -3.04 -5.27 -8.31
N LEU A 50 -2.31 -5.27 -9.43
CA LEU A 50 -2.07 -4.05 -10.21
C LEU A 50 -3.36 -3.46 -10.80
N GLN A 51 -4.26 -4.32 -11.28
CA GLN A 51 -5.54 -3.89 -11.84
C GLN A 51 -6.41 -3.23 -10.77
N GLU A 52 -6.53 -3.82 -9.59
CA GLU A 52 -7.22 -3.22 -8.44
C GLU A 52 -6.60 -1.87 -8.05
N CYS A 53 -5.26 -1.79 -7.99
CA CYS A 53 -4.53 -0.55 -7.70
C CYS A 53 -4.91 0.58 -8.68
N LYS A 54 -5.04 0.24 -9.97
CA LYS A 54 -5.53 1.13 -11.04
C LYS A 54 -7.00 1.51 -10.88
N GLN A 55 -7.87 0.58 -10.51
CA GLN A 55 -9.30 0.83 -10.27
C GLN A 55 -9.51 1.76 -9.07
N LEU A 56 -8.67 1.63 -8.04
CA LEU A 56 -8.66 2.49 -6.85
C LEU A 56 -8.05 3.88 -7.12
N GLY A 57 -7.51 4.13 -8.32
CA GLY A 57 -6.89 5.40 -8.67
C GLY A 57 -5.54 5.66 -7.99
N VAL A 58 -4.91 4.63 -7.40
CA VAL A 58 -3.65 4.78 -6.67
C VAL A 58 -2.48 4.65 -7.62
N HIS A 59 -1.98 5.80 -8.10
CA HIS A 59 -0.86 5.85 -9.04
C HIS A 59 0.45 6.35 -8.44
N THR A 60 0.36 7.16 -7.39
CA THR A 60 1.52 7.82 -6.79
C THR A 60 1.72 7.41 -5.33
N GLN A 61 2.92 7.68 -4.82
CA GLN A 61 3.24 7.44 -3.42
C GLN A 61 2.29 8.17 -2.48
N GLN A 62 1.97 9.44 -2.77
CA GLN A 62 1.06 10.23 -1.92
C GLN A 62 -0.34 9.61 -1.88
N GLN A 63 -0.88 9.22 -3.04
CA GLN A 63 -2.20 8.57 -3.11
C GLN A 63 -2.20 7.23 -2.37
N ALA A 64 -1.11 6.48 -2.43
CA ALA A 64 -0.97 5.22 -1.69
C ALA A 64 -0.93 5.47 -0.18
N LEU A 65 -0.21 6.49 0.28
CA LEU A 65 -0.17 6.88 1.68
C LEU A 65 -1.52 7.43 2.18
N GLU A 66 -2.23 8.21 1.35
CA GLU A 66 -3.58 8.68 1.65
C GLU A 66 -4.58 7.52 1.69
N TYR A 67 -4.49 6.57 0.75
CA TYR A 67 -5.29 5.36 0.74
C TYR A 67 -5.01 4.50 1.98
N MET A 68 -3.75 4.34 2.36
CA MET A 68 -3.38 3.65 3.58
C MET A 68 -3.86 4.42 4.81
N GLY A 69 -3.78 5.75 4.84
CA GLY A 69 -4.27 6.57 5.95
C GLY A 69 -5.79 6.50 6.13
N THR A 70 -6.54 6.41 5.03
CA THR A 70 -8.00 6.31 5.03
C THR A 70 -8.50 4.89 5.33
N THR A 71 -7.78 3.87 4.88
CA THR A 71 -8.14 2.45 5.09
C THR A 71 -7.62 1.91 6.44
N SER A 72 -6.39 2.25 6.83
CA SER A 72 -5.69 1.66 8.00
C SER A 72 -6.09 2.25 9.35
N CYS A 73 -7.01 3.20 9.37
CA CYS A 73 -7.66 3.59 10.59
C CYS A 73 -9.10 4.01 10.28
N HIS A 74 -10.02 3.05 10.40
CA HIS A 74 -11.22 3.37 11.17
C HIS A 74 -10.85 3.58 12.66
N THR A 75 -9.86 4.44 12.94
CA THR A 75 -10.03 5.39 14.02
C THR A 75 -11.24 6.16 13.57
N LYS A 76 -12.38 5.89 14.22
CA LYS A 76 -13.52 6.80 14.26
C LYS A 76 -12.94 8.20 14.16
N VAL A 77 -13.09 8.86 13.01
CA VAL A 77 -12.74 10.27 12.90
C VAL A 77 -13.58 10.90 14.00
N PHE A 78 -12.93 11.30 15.09
CA PHE A 78 -13.56 12.11 16.11
C PHE A 78 -14.00 13.32 15.33
N GLN A 79 -15.32 13.44 15.13
CA GLN A 79 -15.90 14.48 14.31
C GLN A 79 -15.33 15.81 14.79
N TYR A 80 -14.51 16.46 13.98
CA TYR A 80 -14.40 17.91 14.04
C TYR A 80 -15.56 18.47 13.24
N SER A 81 -16.77 18.40 13.81
CA SER A 81 -17.79 19.39 13.54
C SER A 81 -17.44 20.60 14.40
N GLY A 82 -16.60 21.47 13.85
CA GLY A 82 -16.53 22.85 14.31
C GLY A 82 -17.70 23.62 13.73
N ILE A 83 -18.83 23.62 14.45
CA ILE A 83 -19.73 24.75 14.72
C ILE A 83 -20.69 24.36 15.84
#